data_AF-A0A6L4Z487-F1
#
_entry.id   AF-A0A6L4Z487-F1
#
_cell.length_a   1.000
_cell.length_b   1.000
_cell.length_c   1.000
_cell.angle_alpha   90.00
_cell.angle_beta   90.00
_cell.angle_gamma   90.00
#
_symmetry.space_group_name_H-M   'P 1'
#
loop_
_entity.id
_entity.type
_entity.pdbx_description
1 polymer ?
#
loop_
_entity_poly.entity_id
_entity_poly.type
_entity_poly.pdbx_seq_one_letter_code
_entity_poly.pdbx_strand_id
1 'polypeptide(L)'
;MLETIQDQTITSETYNVIFPQLEARLSELQREARSAGIPVVVVFEGWDSAGKGTHINKLMQPMDPRGFKVWSINLPTQEELYHPFLWRFWTKLPARGAIAIFDHSWYGRVL
;
A
#
# COMPACT_ATOMS: atom_id res chain seq x y z
N MET A 1 2.90 9.16 -21.48
CA MET A 1 3.42 8.45 -20.28
C MET A 1 2.79 7.08 -20.13
N LEU A 2 1.47 6.92 -20.25
CA LEU A 2 0.84 5.59 -20.30
C LEU A 2 1.10 4.85 -21.63
N GLU A 3 1.28 5.59 -22.72
CA GLU A 3 1.55 5.06 -24.07
C GLU A 3 2.88 4.30 -24.20
N THR A 4 3.77 4.42 -23.22
CA THR A 4 5.08 3.74 -23.20
C THR A 4 5.10 2.47 -22.35
N ILE A 5 3.98 2.11 -21.72
CA ILE A 5 3.87 0.90 -20.90
C ILE A 5 3.91 -0.32 -21.83
N GLN A 6 4.80 -1.26 -21.52
CA GLN A 6 4.91 -2.53 -22.25
C GLN A 6 4.18 -3.61 -21.46
N ASP A 7 3.47 -4.49 -22.18
CA ASP A 7 2.91 -5.70 -21.58
C ASP A 7 4.05 -6.64 -21.19
N GLN A 8 4.30 -6.73 -19.89
CA GLN A 8 5.30 -7.62 -19.32
C GLN A 8 4.60 -8.78 -18.62
N THR A 9 5.01 -9.99 -18.96
CA THR A 9 4.52 -11.22 -18.34
C THR A 9 5.68 -12.00 -17.73
N ILE A 10 5.37 -12.74 -16.67
CA ILE A 10 6.30 -13.61 -15.96
C ILE A 10 5.68 -15.01 -15.99
N THR A 11 6.50 -16.03 -16.25
CA THR A 11 6.01 -17.42 -16.24
C THR A 11 5.71 -17.87 -14.81
N SER A 12 4.77 -18.79 -14.66
CA SER A 12 4.39 -19.35 -13.36
C SER A 12 5.58 -19.97 -12.62
N GLU A 13 6.48 -20.63 -13.34
CA GLU A 13 7.69 -21.24 -12.78
C GLU A 13 8.61 -20.17 -12.19
N THR A 14 8.84 -19.09 -12.94
CA THR A 14 9.68 -17.97 -12.49
C THR A 14 9.04 -17.27 -11.29
N TYR A 15 7.73 -17.04 -11.34
CA TYR A 15 6.99 -16.42 -10.23
C TYR A 15 7.11 -17.25 -8.95
N ASN A 16 6.90 -18.56 -9.04
CA ASN A 16 6.93 -19.47 -7.89
C ASN A 16 8.32 -19.58 -7.25
N VAL A 17 9.39 -19.29 -7.99
CA VAL A 17 10.77 -19.25 -7.46
C VAL A 17 11.08 -17.92 -6.78
N ILE A 18 10.69 -16.79 -7.40
CA ILE A 18 11.08 -15.45 -6.94
C ILE A 18 10.17 -14.96 -5.81
N PHE A 19 8.86 -15.20 -5.92
CA PHE A 19 7.88 -14.62 -5.01
C PHE A 19 8.10 -14.98 -3.53
N PRO A 20 8.38 -16.25 -3.15
CA PRO A 20 8.66 -16.59 -1.75
C PRO A 20 9.91 -15.89 -1.17
N GLN A 21 10.91 -15.59 -2.02
CA GLN A 21 12.11 -14.87 -1.60
C GLN A 21 11.79 -13.40 -1.30
N LEU A 22 10.93 -12.79 -2.13
CA LEU A 22 10.44 -11.44 -1.91
C LEU A 22 9.56 -11.34 -0.65
N GLU A 23 8.73 -12.35 -0.39
CA GLU A 23 7.93 -12.45 0.83
C GLU A 23 8.82 -12.48 2.08
N ALA A 24 9.83 -13.36 2.10
CA ALA A 24 10.80 -13.42 3.20
C ALA A 24 11.53 -12.08 3.38
N ARG A 25 11.99 -11.47 2.28
CA ARG A 25 12.67 -10.17 2.32
C ARG A 25 11.78 -9.04 2.81
N LEU A 26 10.50 -9.01 2.42
CA LEU A 26 9.54 -8.02 2.89
C LEU A 26 9.32 -8.12 4.40
N SER A 27 9.23 -9.35 4.92
CA SER A 27 9.11 -9.60 6.36
C SER A 27 10.32 -9.07 7.14
N GLU A 28 11.54 -9.27 6.61
CA GLU A 28 12.77 -8.70 7.16
C GLU A 28 12.77 -7.17 7.14
N LEU A 29 12.45 -6.58 5.99
CA LEU A 29 12.41 -5.13 5.82
C LEU A 29 11.41 -4.47 6.76
N GLN A 30 10.27 -5.10 7.03
CA GLN A 30 9.32 -4.61 8.03
C GLN A 30 9.97 -4.55 9.43
N ARG A 31 10.71 -5.60 9.84
CA ARG A 31 11.40 -5.63 11.14
C ARG A 31 12.52 -4.60 11.22
N GLU A 32 13.27 -4.43 10.13
CA GLU A 32 14.32 -3.41 10.01
C GLU A 32 13.72 -2.00 10.13
N ALA A 33 12.67 -1.68 9.37
CA ALA A 33 11.98 -0.40 9.42
C ALA A 33 11.41 -0.11 10.83
N ARG A 34 10.84 -1.13 11.47
CA ARG A 34 10.36 -1.03 12.86
C ARG A 34 11.49 -0.70 13.82
N SER A 35 12.62 -1.41 13.74
CA SER A 35 13.77 -1.24 14.63
C SER A 35 14.43 0.12 14.44
N ALA A 36 14.48 0.62 13.20
CA ALA A 36 14.97 1.94 12.85
C ALA A 36 13.96 3.07 13.14
N GLY A 37 12.72 2.74 13.51
CA GLY A 37 11.66 3.73 13.74
C GLY A 37 11.22 4.48 12.47
N ILE A 38 11.46 3.92 11.29
CA ILE A 38 11.13 4.53 10.00
C ILE A 38 9.65 4.29 9.69
N PRO A 39 8.81 5.35 9.60
CA PRO A 39 7.43 5.21 9.14
C PRO A 39 7.40 5.00 7.62
N VAL A 40 6.54 4.10 7.15
CA VAL A 40 6.42 3.80 5.71
C VAL A 40 4.97 3.98 5.26
N VAL A 41 4.77 4.69 4.15
CA VAL A 41 3.46 4.84 3.51
C VAL A 41 3.52 4.19 2.14
N VAL A 42 2.56 3.30 1.86
CA VAL A 42 2.39 2.65 0.55
C VAL A 42 1.03 3.08 0.01
N VAL A 43 0.99 3.59 -1.21
CA VAL A 43 -0.24 4.08 -1.87
C VAL A 43 -0.51 3.24 -3.11
N PHE A 44 -1.72 2.67 -3.18
CA PHE A 44 -2.23 1.98 -4.36
C PHE A 44 -3.24 2.88 -5.07
N GLU A 45 -2.93 3.24 -6.32
CA GLU A 45 -3.83 3.92 -7.26
C GLU A 45 -3.90 3.13 -8.57
N GLY A 46 -4.97 3.36 -9.33
CA GLY A 46 -5.17 2.71 -10.62
C GLY A 46 -6.65 2.51 -10.90
N TRP A 47 -6.96 2.06 -12.12
CA TRP A 47 -8.34 1.83 -12.55
C TRP A 47 -9.09 0.84 -11.68
N ASP A 48 -10.41 0.94 -11.72
CA ASP A 48 -11.29 -0.07 -11.15
C ASP A 48 -11.02 -1.41 -11.83
N SER A 49 -11.07 -2.49 -11.03
CA SER A 49 -10.76 -3.85 -11.48
C SER A 49 -9.32 -4.09 -11.96
N ALA A 50 -8.37 -3.16 -11.76
CA ALA A 50 -6.94 -3.38 -12.03
C ALA A 50 -6.25 -4.37 -11.07
N GLY A 51 -6.99 -4.98 -10.14
CA GLY A 51 -6.47 -5.99 -9.19
C GLY A 51 -5.77 -5.43 -7.96
N LYS A 52 -5.95 -4.13 -7.62
CA LYS A 52 -5.33 -3.48 -6.44
C LYS A 52 -5.52 -4.28 -5.15
N GLY A 53 -6.76 -4.68 -4.84
CA GLY A 53 -7.08 -5.44 -3.64
C GLY A 53 -6.35 -6.79 -3.54
N THR A 54 -6.19 -7.50 -4.66
CA THR A 54 -5.43 -8.76 -4.71
C THR A 54 -3.95 -8.53 -4.41
N HIS A 55 -3.37 -7.46 -4.94
CA HIS A 55 -1.97 -7.11 -4.69
C HIS A 55 -1.74 -6.63 -3.25
N ILE A 56 -2.66 -5.84 -2.69
CA ILE A 56 -2.64 -5.44 -1.27
C ILE A 56 -2.67 -6.69 -0.38
N ASN A 57 -3.58 -7.63 -0.66
CA ASN A 57 -3.65 -8.87 0.11
C ASN A 57 -2.34 -9.66 0.05
N LYS A 58 -1.76 -9.84 -1.16
CA LYS A 58 -0.45 -10.49 -1.33
C LYS A 58 0.68 -9.78 -0.56
N LEU A 59 0.68 -8.44 -0.55
CA LEU A 59 1.65 -7.65 0.21
C LEU A 59 1.54 -7.91 1.72
N MET A 60 0.32 -8.06 2.22
CA MET A 60 0.06 -8.25 3.66
C MET A 60 0.45 -9.63 4.18
N GLN A 61 0.32 -10.70 3.37
CA GLN A 61 0.51 -12.09 3.82
C GLN A 61 1.83 -12.35 4.57
N PRO A 62 3.02 -11.89 4.10
CA PRO A 62 4.28 -12.17 4.79
C PRO A 62 4.62 -11.22 5.94
N MET A 63 3.80 -10.19 6.18
CA MET A 63 4.06 -9.14 7.16
C MET A 63 3.44 -9.47 8.53
N ASP A 64 4.08 -9.04 9.61
CA ASP A 64 3.47 -9.04 10.94
C ASP A 64 2.28 -8.06 10.96
N PRO A 65 1.05 -8.52 11.22
CA PRO A 65 -0.16 -7.69 11.17
C PRO A 65 -0.17 -6.56 12.21
N ARG A 66 0.68 -6.63 13.24
CA ARG A 66 0.80 -5.56 14.25
C ARG A 66 1.64 -4.38 13.76
N GLY A 67 2.38 -4.56 12.65
CA GLY A 67 3.28 -3.56 12.11
C GLY A 67 2.69 -2.70 11.00
N PHE A 68 1.46 -2.97 10.56
CA PHE A 68 0.83 -2.18 9.49
C PHE A 68 -0.67 -1.94 9.73
N LYS A 69 -1.23 -0.97 9.01
CA LYS A 69 -2.67 -0.75 8.89
C LYS A 69 -3.04 -0.44 7.46
N VAL A 70 -4.16 -1.00 7.01
CA VAL A 70 -4.72 -0.73 5.69
C VAL A 70 -5.87 0.27 5.82
N TRP A 71 -5.89 1.25 4.94
CA TRP A 71 -6.91 2.29 4.86
C TRP A 71 -7.50 2.32 3.46
N SER A 72 -8.72 1.83 3.32
CA SER A 72 -9.50 2.04 2.09
C SER A 72 -10.14 3.41 2.12
N ILE A 73 -9.78 4.26 1.17
CA ILE A 73 -10.26 5.62 1.07
C ILE A 73 -11.49 5.66 0.16
N ASN A 74 -12.63 5.89 0.78
CA ASN A 74 -13.91 6.10 0.11
C ASN A 74 -14.28 7.59 0.11
N LEU A 75 -15.53 7.87 -0.28
CA LEU A 75 -16.15 9.19 -0.14
C LEU A 75 -15.93 9.78 1.27
N PRO A 76 -15.78 11.12 1.39
CA PRO A 76 -15.64 11.79 2.67
C PRO A 76 -16.87 11.59 3.55
N THR A 77 -16.62 11.24 4.80
CA THR A 77 -17.63 11.28 5.87
C THR A 77 -18.00 12.73 6.19
N GLN A 78 -19.11 12.92 6.89
CA GLN A 78 -19.54 14.26 7.33
C GLN A 78 -18.47 14.97 8.16
N GLU A 79 -17.82 14.26 9.08
CA GLU A 79 -16.72 14.82 9.89
C GLU A 79 -15.56 15.30 9.01
N GLU A 80 -15.13 14.46 8.07
CA GLU A 80 -14.02 14.80 7.17
C GLU A 80 -14.34 16.00 6.28
N LEU A 81 -15.62 16.24 5.95
CA LEU A 81 -16.05 17.42 5.17
C LEU A 81 -15.96 18.73 5.97
N TYR A 82 -16.00 18.69 7.31
CA TYR A 82 -15.79 19.87 8.15
C TYR A 82 -14.31 20.27 8.29
N HIS A 83 -13.40 19.45 7.77
CA HIS A 83 -11.96 19.68 7.83
C HIS A 83 -11.34 19.97 6.46
N PRO A 84 -10.13 20.58 6.41
CA PRO A 84 -9.40 20.72 5.16
C PRO A 84 -9.14 19.36 4.49
N PHE A 85 -9.18 19.30 3.16
CA PHE A 85 -9.07 18.06 2.36
C PHE A 85 -8.01 17.06 2.85
N LEU A 86 -6.79 17.53 3.17
CA LEU A 86 -5.69 16.64 3.55
C LEU A 86 -5.83 16.05 4.97
N TRP A 87 -6.67 16.64 5.82
CA TRP A 87 -6.84 16.23 7.22
C TRP A 87 -7.17 14.74 7.34
N ARG A 88 -8.06 14.25 6.47
CA ARG A 88 -8.50 12.86 6.49
C ARG A 88 -7.40 11.83 6.18
N PHE A 89 -6.30 12.24 5.56
CA PHE A 89 -5.14 11.39 5.30
C PHE A 89 -4.06 11.57 6.37
N TRP A 90 -3.88 12.80 6.83
CA TRP A 90 -2.96 13.14 7.91
C TRP A 90 -3.24 12.34 9.18
N THR A 91 -4.51 12.16 9.54
CA THR A 91 -4.94 11.37 10.72
C THR A 91 -4.67 9.86 10.57
N LYS A 92 -4.36 9.40 9.34
CA LYS A 92 -4.13 8.00 8.99
C LYS A 92 -2.64 7.66 8.78
N LEU A 93 -1.75 8.65 8.90
CA LEU A 93 -0.30 8.43 8.76
C LEU A 93 0.23 7.51 9.88
N PRO A 94 1.23 6.66 9.57
CA PRO A 94 1.74 5.70 10.53
C PRO A 94 2.65 6.38 11.56
N ALA A 95 2.64 5.84 12.78
CA ALA A 95 3.66 6.16 13.78
C ALA A 95 5.05 5.65 13.35
N ARG A 96 6.08 6.05 14.07
CA ARG A 96 7.46 5.58 13.85
C ARG A 96 7.52 4.05 13.83
N GLY A 97 8.15 3.50 12.79
CA GLY A 97 8.33 2.05 12.62
C GLY A 97 7.07 1.28 12.23
N ALA A 98 5.96 1.96 11.94
CA ALA A 98 4.74 1.37 11.44
C ALA A 98 4.54 1.67 9.95
N ILE A 99 3.66 0.90 9.32
CA ILE A 99 3.36 0.99 7.89
C ILE A 99 1.89 1.33 7.70
N ALA A 100 1.58 2.30 6.85
CA ALA A 100 0.22 2.59 6.40
C ALA A 100 0.09 2.24 4.91
N ILE A 101 -0.88 1.39 4.58
CA ILE A 101 -1.20 1.01 3.22
C ILE A 101 -2.52 1.69 2.85
N PHE A 102 -2.50 2.54 1.83
CA PHE A 102 -3.66 3.24 1.33
C PHE A 102 -4.17 2.55 0.05
N ASP A 103 -5.42 2.12 0.09
CA ASP A 103 -6.20 1.71 -1.08
C ASP A 103 -7.04 2.92 -1.52
N HIS A 104 -6.61 3.59 -2.58
CA HIS A 104 -6.90 4.99 -2.89
C HIS A 104 -6.34 6.00 -1.86
N SER A 105 -6.13 7.24 -2.31
CA SER A 105 -5.44 8.26 -1.52
C SER A 105 -5.87 9.68 -1.89
N TRP A 106 -5.08 10.67 -1.48
CA TRP A 106 -5.23 12.06 -1.90
C TRP A 106 -5.09 12.27 -3.41
N TYR A 107 -4.50 11.32 -4.15
CA TYR A 107 -4.45 11.40 -5.61
C TYR A 107 -5.83 11.35 -6.27
N GLY A 108 -6.85 10.78 -5.60
CA GLY A 108 -8.23 10.79 -6.11
C GLY A 108 -8.86 12.19 -6.28
N ARG A 109 -8.18 13.28 -5.88
CA ARG A 109 -8.60 14.65 -6.18
C ARG A 109 -8.10 15.17 -7.53
N VAL A 110 -7.03 14.59 -8.06
CA VAL A 110 -6.33 15.05 -9.28
C VAL A 110 -6.31 14.02 -10.40
N LEU A 111 -6.67 12.77 -10.09
CA LEU A 111 -7.00 11.71 -11.05
C LEU A 111 -8.48 11.82 -11.44
#